data_AF-A0A7J9IVG0-F1
#
_entry.id   AF-A0A7J9IVG0-F1
#
_cell.length_a   1.000
_cell.length_b   1.000
_cell.length_c   1.000
_cell.angle_alpha   90.00
_cell.angle_beta   90.00
_cell.angle_gamma   90.00
#
_symmetry.space_group_name_H-M   'P 1'
#
loop_
_entity.id
_entity.type
_entity.pdbx_description
1 polymer ?
#
loop_
_entity_poly.entity_id
_entity_poly.type
_entity_poly.pdbx_seq_one_letter_code
_entity_poly.pdbx_strand_id
1 'polypeptide(L)'
;MSASKYVKASQRCLSLLEQCRTMSQIKQMHSHLIVSASRLDPFAAGKIISLFAVSSNADISHAYKLFLSLPHRTTFIWNTIIRIFVEKNENATALSLYKNMLQTGFLPNNYTFSFVLRACTDNSPVGLASHAQVIKLGWESYDFVLNGLIHLYANWSSVEAARKLFDVSTCRDVITWTALINGYVKSGHVEFARELFDQMPERNEVSWSAMITGYVHMGMFREALELFNDMQLTGLRPNHAGIVGALTACSYLGSLDHGRWIHAYVDRNGTELDRVLGTALVDMYAKCGCIEIACSVFEKMPDKDVFAFTSLISGLANHGQSADAIQLFGRMQSEKVIPNEVTFICVLSACSRMGLVDEGLRIFNCMSVVYGIEPGVQHYGCMVDLLGRAGLLEEAKRLVREMPMEPDSYVLGALLNSCRVHGDVELGKETVESLVERGLDHGGVHVLLSNMYASSNQWDWVVKVRKEMGAKKVRKVPGCSSIEIDGSVSEFVAGDMSYLRVEDVMLVLLGIDNHLKFLLLADDNTNSNMIAY
;
A
#
# COMPACT_ATOMS: atom_id res chain seq x y z
N MET A 1 27.56 49.83 30.82
CA MET A 1 27.27 48.60 31.59
C MET A 1 27.43 47.40 30.68
N SER A 2 28.22 46.42 31.10
CA SER A 2 29.09 45.58 30.26
C SER A 2 28.42 44.42 29.51
N ALA A 3 28.81 44.23 28.24
CA ALA A 3 28.58 43.03 27.41
C ALA A 3 28.90 41.70 28.12
N SER A 4 29.79 41.71 29.13
CA SER A 4 30.15 40.57 29.98
C SER A 4 28.98 39.94 30.78
N LYS A 5 27.95 40.72 31.17
CA LYS A 5 26.78 40.18 31.91
C LYS A 5 25.85 39.38 31.01
N TYR A 6 25.71 39.77 29.74
CA TYR A 6 24.87 39.08 28.76
C TYR A 6 25.44 37.72 28.35
N VAL A 7 26.77 37.63 28.18
CA VAL A 7 27.46 36.38 27.81
C VAL A 7 27.35 35.33 28.92
N LYS A 8 27.52 35.72 30.19
CA LYS A 8 27.38 34.80 31.34
C LYS A 8 25.93 34.34 31.57
N ALA A 9 24.94 35.21 31.32
CA ALA A 9 23.52 34.85 31.41
C ALA A 9 23.11 33.88 30.28
N SER A 10 23.59 34.12 29.06
CA SER A 10 23.38 33.23 27.90
C SER A 10 23.96 31.83 28.12
N GLN A 11 25.21 31.69 28.58
CA GLN A 11 25.81 30.37 28.87
C GLN A 11 25.05 29.58 29.95
N ARG A 12 24.60 30.26 31.02
CA ARG A 12 23.83 29.60 32.09
C ARG A 12 22.44 29.16 31.58
N CYS A 13 21.76 29.98 30.80
CA CYS A 13 20.51 29.61 30.13
C CYS A 13 20.70 28.42 29.16
N LEU A 14 21.78 28.41 28.38
CA LEU A 14 22.09 27.30 27.45
C LEU A 14 22.38 25.98 28.19
N SER A 15 23.08 26.04 29.32
CA SER A 15 23.33 24.85 30.17
C SER A 15 22.05 24.30 30.83
N LEU A 16 21.11 25.19 31.19
CA LEU A 16 19.80 24.79 31.74
C LEU A 16 18.88 24.22 30.66
N LEU A 17 18.98 24.72 29.42
CA LEU A 17 18.25 24.17 28.27
C LEU A 17 18.67 22.72 27.96
N GLU A 18 19.94 22.37 28.16
CA GLU A 18 20.43 20.99 27.99
C GLU A 18 19.90 20.01 29.04
N GLN A 19 19.42 20.52 30.17
CA GLN A 19 18.87 19.73 31.28
C GLN A 19 17.35 19.58 31.20
N CYS A 20 16.69 20.28 30.27
CA CYS A 20 15.24 20.19 30.10
C CYS A 20 14.84 18.85 29.46
N ARG A 21 13.99 18.10 30.15
CA ARG A 21 13.47 16.80 29.67
C ARG A 21 11.96 16.77 29.46
N THR A 22 11.24 17.79 29.93
CA THR A 22 9.77 17.84 29.80
C THR A 22 9.30 19.13 29.13
N MET A 23 8.16 19.06 28.43
CA MET A 23 7.58 20.22 27.74
C MET A 23 7.21 21.36 28.70
N SER A 24 6.85 21.05 29.95
CA SER A 24 6.61 22.04 30.99
C SER A 24 7.86 22.86 31.31
N GLN A 25 9.02 22.20 31.43
CA GLN A 25 10.31 22.87 31.67
C GLN A 25 10.71 23.75 30.48
N ILE A 26 10.51 23.28 29.24
CA ILE A 26 10.79 24.06 28.02
C ILE A 26 9.90 25.32 27.97
N LYS A 27 8.60 25.20 28.27
CA LYS A 27 7.66 26.33 28.33
C LYS A 27 8.04 27.32 29.44
N GLN A 28 8.41 26.84 30.63
CA GLN A 28 8.89 27.68 31.74
C GLN A 28 10.18 28.43 31.39
N MET A 29 11.14 27.76 30.74
CA MET A 29 12.37 28.40 30.27
C MET A 29 12.09 29.46 29.21
N HIS A 30 11.20 29.18 28.27
CA HIS A 30 10.76 30.16 27.28
C HIS A 30 10.10 31.38 27.96
N SER A 31 9.20 31.18 28.93
CA SER A 31 8.60 32.28 29.73
C SER A 31 9.66 33.08 30.49
N HIS A 32 10.65 32.43 31.10
CA HIS A 32 11.75 33.11 31.79
C HIS A 32 12.61 33.94 30.83
N LEU A 33 12.85 33.46 29.61
CA LEU A 33 13.60 34.20 28.58
C LEU A 33 12.82 35.40 28.01
N ILE A 34 11.49 35.29 27.97
CA ILE A 34 10.60 36.42 27.66
C ILE A 34 10.75 37.54 28.68
N VAL A 35 10.72 37.19 29.97
CA VAL A 35 10.73 38.17 31.08
C VAL A 35 12.13 38.76 31.32
N SER A 36 13.19 37.98 31.13
CA SER A 36 14.58 38.39 31.42
C SER A 36 15.25 39.23 30.31
N ALA A 37 14.51 39.69 29.30
CA ALA A 37 15.02 40.42 28.12
C ALA A 37 16.13 39.68 27.33
N SER A 38 16.32 38.38 27.58
CA SER A 38 17.26 37.51 26.87
C SER A 38 16.71 37.01 25.51
N ARG A 39 15.53 37.51 25.09
CA ARG A 39 14.92 37.32 23.76
C ARG A 39 15.83 37.68 22.57
N LEU A 40 16.89 38.44 22.84
CA LEU A 40 17.83 38.93 21.83
C LEU A 40 18.95 37.94 21.50
N ASP A 41 19.09 36.83 22.24
CA ASP A 41 20.09 35.81 21.93
C ASP A 41 19.56 34.82 20.87
N PRO A 42 20.00 34.91 19.59
CA PRO A 42 19.48 34.08 18.53
C PRO A 42 19.85 32.61 18.69
N PHE A 43 20.92 32.29 19.43
CA PHE A 43 21.36 30.92 19.64
C PHE A 43 20.48 30.21 20.68
N ALA A 44 20.15 30.88 21.78
CA ALA A 44 19.19 30.38 22.77
C ALA A 44 17.80 30.19 22.16
N ALA A 45 17.34 31.15 21.34
CA ALA A 45 16.07 31.04 20.63
C ALA A 45 16.03 29.86 19.64
N GLY A 46 17.09 29.67 18.85
CA GLY A 46 17.20 28.53 17.93
C GLY A 46 17.19 27.18 18.64
N LYS A 47 17.89 27.08 19.78
CA LYS A 47 17.92 25.85 20.60
C LYS A 47 16.58 25.54 21.27
N ILE A 48 15.80 26.56 21.63
CA ILE A 48 14.44 26.36 22.14
C ILE A 48 13.49 25.89 21.04
N ILE A 49 13.58 26.49 19.86
CA ILE A 49 12.79 26.05 18.69
C ILE A 49 13.09 24.58 18.37
N SER A 50 14.36 24.15 18.40
CA SER A 50 14.70 22.75 18.19
C SER A 50 14.18 21.83 19.31
N LEU A 51 14.23 22.26 20.58
CA LEU A 51 13.69 21.49 21.70
C LEU A 51 12.17 21.32 21.65
N PHE A 52 11.43 22.33 21.18
CA PHE A 52 9.98 22.23 20.96
C PHE A 52 9.60 21.20 19.88
N ALA A 53 10.53 20.86 18.98
CA ALA A 53 10.31 19.89 17.91
C ALA A 53 10.75 18.46 18.25
N VAL A 54 11.76 18.29 19.10
CA VAL A 54 12.38 16.99 19.41
C VAL A 54 11.69 16.26 20.57
N SER A 55 11.00 16.96 21.47
CA SER A 55 10.35 16.32 22.62
C SER A 55 9.20 15.39 22.20
N SER A 56 8.95 14.33 22.98
CA SER A 56 7.87 13.35 22.78
C SER A 56 6.46 13.93 22.65
N ASN A 57 6.24 15.17 23.12
CA ASN A 57 5.01 15.96 22.93
C ASN A 57 5.32 17.25 22.14
N ALA A 58 5.86 17.13 20.94
CA ALA A 58 6.30 18.26 20.12
C ALA A 58 5.16 19.27 19.86
N ASP A 59 5.39 20.55 20.18
CA ASP A 59 4.42 21.64 20.01
C ASP A 59 4.92 22.58 18.89
N ILE A 60 4.77 22.11 17.65
CA ILE A 60 5.27 22.79 16.44
C ILE A 60 4.56 24.14 16.26
N SER A 61 3.29 24.24 16.63
CA SER A 61 2.54 25.51 16.62
C SER A 61 3.21 26.54 17.52
N HIS A 62 3.66 26.13 18.70
CA HIS A 62 4.38 27.01 19.62
C HIS A 62 5.78 27.37 19.12
N ALA A 63 6.50 26.42 18.50
CA ALA A 63 7.79 26.68 17.86
C ALA A 63 7.67 27.71 16.71
N TYR A 64 6.63 27.57 15.88
CA TYR A 64 6.35 28.48 14.77
C TYR A 64 5.94 29.88 15.25
N LYS A 65 5.08 29.96 16.29
CA LYS A 65 4.71 31.24 16.92
C LYS A 65 5.93 31.94 17.52
N LEU A 66 6.81 31.20 18.19
CA LEU A 66 8.07 31.73 18.70
C LEU A 66 8.92 32.27 17.54
N PHE A 67 9.11 31.49 16.48
CA PHE A 67 9.84 31.91 15.28
C PHE A 67 9.30 33.23 14.70
N LEU A 68 7.98 33.38 14.57
CA LEU A 68 7.36 34.60 14.07
C LEU A 68 7.62 35.81 15.00
N SER A 69 7.65 35.58 16.31
CA SER A 69 7.86 36.61 17.33
C SER A 69 9.30 37.09 17.50
N LEU A 70 10.28 36.44 16.85
CA LEU A 70 11.69 36.81 16.99
C LEU A 70 12.04 38.08 16.18
N PRO A 71 12.64 39.11 16.82
CA PRO A 71 12.99 40.37 16.16
C PRO A 71 14.21 40.23 15.23
N HIS A 72 15.12 39.30 15.54
CA HIS A 72 16.31 39.01 14.72
C HIS A 72 16.38 37.51 14.43
N ARG A 73 16.23 37.14 13.16
CA ARG A 73 16.32 35.75 12.70
C ARG A 73 17.70 35.55 12.07
N THR A 74 18.42 34.52 12.49
CA THR A 74 19.68 34.10 11.86
C THR A 74 19.39 32.99 10.86
N THR A 75 20.33 32.74 9.92
CA THR A 75 20.26 31.60 9.00
C THR A 75 20.11 30.27 9.75
N PHE A 76 20.70 30.14 10.95
CA PHE A 76 20.53 28.97 11.80
C PHE A 76 19.07 28.76 12.24
N ILE A 77 18.37 29.83 12.67
CA ILE A 77 16.96 29.74 13.08
C ILE A 77 16.08 29.37 11.89
N TRP A 78 16.33 29.95 10.72
CA TRP A 78 15.66 29.59 9.47
C TRP A 78 15.84 28.11 9.12
N ASN A 79 17.09 27.63 9.12
CA ASN A 79 17.41 26.24 8.85
C ASN A 79 16.76 25.30 9.88
N THR A 80 16.73 25.71 11.14
CA THR A 80 16.10 24.94 12.22
C THR A 80 14.61 24.78 11.99
N ILE A 81 13.88 25.86 11.68
CA ILE A 81 12.43 25.77 11.46
C ILE A 81 12.10 25.00 10.17
N ILE A 82 12.86 25.22 9.09
CA ILE A 82 12.69 24.47 7.83
C ILE A 82 12.91 22.97 8.09
N ARG A 83 14.01 22.59 8.76
CA ARG A 83 14.29 21.19 9.12
C ARG A 83 13.14 20.54 9.89
N ILE A 84 12.57 21.25 10.87
CA ILE A 84 11.46 20.74 11.70
C ILE A 84 10.25 20.38 10.83
N PHE A 85 9.85 21.27 9.91
CA PHE A 85 8.71 21.00 9.03
C PHE A 85 9.01 19.85 8.04
N VAL A 86 10.24 19.74 7.55
CA VAL A 86 10.67 18.60 6.71
C VAL A 86 10.63 17.27 7.48
N GLU A 87 11.13 17.23 8.72
CA GLU A 87 11.10 16.03 9.57
C GLU A 87 9.67 15.59 9.93
N LYS A 88 8.71 16.52 9.90
CA LYS A 88 7.28 16.25 10.11
C LYS A 88 6.51 15.99 8.82
N ASN A 89 7.21 15.89 7.70
CA ASN A 89 6.66 15.65 6.36
C ASN A 89 5.69 16.76 5.89
N GLU A 90 5.78 17.97 6.47
CA GLU A 90 5.03 19.16 6.06
C GLU A 90 5.82 19.96 5.01
N ASN A 91 6.08 19.30 3.87
CA ASN A 91 6.97 19.79 2.83
C ASN A 91 6.52 21.14 2.24
N ALA A 92 5.21 21.35 2.05
CA ALA A 92 4.68 22.61 1.52
C ALA A 92 4.99 23.81 2.43
N THR A 93 4.83 23.64 3.76
CA THR A 93 5.16 24.67 4.76
C THR A 93 6.65 24.94 4.79
N ALA A 94 7.49 23.91 4.72
CA ALA A 94 8.94 24.04 4.66
C ALA A 94 9.40 24.85 3.43
N LEU A 95 8.83 24.59 2.26
CA LEU A 95 9.13 25.32 1.03
C LEU A 95 8.61 26.77 1.06
N SER A 96 7.46 27.01 1.73
CA SER A 96 6.96 28.38 1.98
C SER A 96 7.90 29.18 2.88
N LEU A 97 8.40 28.57 3.95
CA LEU A 97 9.42 29.15 4.82
C LEU A 97 10.71 29.49 4.08
N TYR A 98 11.17 28.60 3.20
CA TYR A 98 12.32 28.86 2.34
C TYR A 98 12.10 30.08 1.43
N LYS A 99 10.95 30.18 0.78
CA LYS A 99 10.60 31.37 -0.03
C LYS A 99 10.59 32.64 0.81
N ASN A 100 10.06 32.58 2.04
CA ASN A 100 10.05 33.73 2.95
C ASN A 100 11.46 34.15 3.38
N MET A 101 12.35 33.19 3.64
CA MET A 101 13.76 33.44 3.92
C MET A 101 14.42 34.23 2.77
N LEU A 102 14.17 33.84 1.52
CA LEU A 102 14.70 34.55 0.35
C LEU A 102 14.10 35.95 0.19
N GLN A 103 12.78 36.10 0.37
CA GLN A 103 12.08 37.39 0.29
C GLN A 103 12.53 38.40 1.35
N THR A 104 12.94 37.91 2.52
CA THR A 104 13.48 38.74 3.61
C THR A 104 14.97 39.07 3.44
N GLY A 105 15.59 38.65 2.32
CA GLY A 105 16.96 38.99 1.95
C GLY A 105 18.04 38.08 2.55
N PHE A 106 17.67 36.96 3.19
CA PHE A 106 18.63 36.01 3.73
C PHE A 106 19.16 35.08 2.64
N LEU A 107 20.47 34.86 2.63
CA LEU A 107 21.11 33.93 1.71
C LEU A 107 21.09 32.50 2.27
N PRO A 108 20.71 31.50 1.46
CA PRO A 108 20.78 30.09 1.84
C PRO A 108 22.23 29.59 1.85
N ASN A 109 22.50 28.62 2.72
CA ASN A 109 23.79 27.94 2.80
C ASN A 109 23.65 26.43 2.54
N ASN A 110 24.77 25.70 2.58
CA ASN A 110 24.81 24.25 2.44
C ASN A 110 23.79 23.51 3.32
N TYR A 111 23.61 23.92 4.59
CA TYR A 111 22.61 23.33 5.47
C TYR A 111 21.17 23.63 5.02
N THR A 112 20.89 24.85 4.55
CA THR A 112 19.56 25.19 3.99
C THR A 112 19.19 24.24 2.86
N PHE A 113 20.11 24.05 1.89
CA PHE A 113 19.86 23.19 0.75
C PHE A 113 19.69 21.71 1.12
N SER A 114 20.41 21.21 2.14
CA SER A 114 20.25 19.83 2.61
C SER A 114 18.81 19.51 3.06
N PHE A 115 18.06 20.49 3.59
CA PHE A 115 16.67 20.33 4.00
C PHE A 115 15.68 20.65 2.88
N VAL A 116 15.91 21.76 2.15
CA VAL A 116 14.99 22.24 1.10
C VAL A 116 14.93 21.26 -0.07
N LEU A 117 16.05 20.67 -0.47
CA LEU A 117 16.08 19.68 -1.55
C LEU A 117 15.31 18.41 -1.17
N ARG A 118 15.40 17.98 0.10
CA ARG A 118 14.62 16.85 0.62
C ARG A 118 13.11 17.13 0.67
N ALA A 119 12.73 18.38 0.91
CA ALA A 119 11.34 18.82 0.94
C ALA A 119 10.68 18.88 -0.46
N CYS A 120 11.48 18.93 -1.51
CA CYS A 120 10.98 18.95 -2.89
C CYS A 120 10.61 17.53 -3.34
N THR A 121 9.42 17.05 -2.96
CA THR A 121 8.94 15.71 -3.33
C THR A 121 8.47 15.60 -4.77
N ASP A 122 7.84 16.64 -5.29
CA ASP A 122 7.33 16.70 -6.67
C ASP A 122 8.27 17.53 -7.55
N ASN A 123 8.15 17.34 -8.88
CA ASN A 123 8.87 18.09 -9.93
C ASN A 123 8.43 19.57 -9.97
N SER A 124 8.60 20.24 -8.84
CA SER A 124 8.19 21.59 -8.60
C SER A 124 9.26 22.53 -9.17
N PRO A 125 8.85 23.70 -9.72
CA PRO A 125 9.79 24.73 -10.13
C PRO A 125 10.74 25.16 -9.01
N VAL A 126 10.31 25.00 -7.75
CA VAL A 126 11.11 25.31 -6.56
C VAL A 126 12.32 24.39 -6.44
N GLY A 127 12.20 23.10 -6.77
CA GLY A 127 13.33 22.17 -6.73
C GLY A 127 14.39 22.51 -7.78
N LEU A 128 13.98 22.79 -9.02
CA LEU A 128 14.91 23.18 -10.10
C LEU A 128 15.56 24.53 -9.80
N ALA A 129 14.78 25.50 -9.30
CA ALA A 129 15.32 26.78 -8.85
C ALA A 129 16.32 26.62 -7.70
N SER A 130 16.05 25.72 -6.76
CA SER A 130 16.95 25.42 -5.64
C SER A 130 18.25 24.78 -6.13
N HIS A 131 18.20 23.85 -7.08
CA HIS A 131 19.41 23.27 -7.69
C HIS A 131 20.21 24.34 -8.46
N ALA A 132 19.56 25.21 -9.24
CA ALA A 132 20.25 26.32 -9.90
C ALA A 132 20.91 27.28 -8.90
N GLN A 133 20.28 27.53 -7.74
CA GLN A 133 20.86 28.32 -6.67
C GLN A 133 22.02 27.63 -5.96
N VAL A 134 21.98 26.30 -5.79
CA VAL A 134 23.12 25.50 -5.29
C VAL A 134 24.36 25.76 -6.13
N ILE A 135 24.24 25.66 -7.45
CA ILE A 135 25.35 25.89 -8.39
C ILE A 135 25.78 27.36 -8.37
N LYS A 136 24.82 28.29 -8.42
CA LYS A 136 25.12 29.73 -8.45
C LYS A 136 25.86 30.21 -7.20
N LEU A 137 25.60 29.60 -6.04
CA LEU A 137 26.21 29.95 -4.77
C LEU A 137 27.44 29.08 -4.42
N GLY A 138 27.81 28.11 -5.27
CA GLY A 138 29.01 27.29 -5.09
C GLY A 138 28.88 26.19 -4.03
N TRP A 139 27.68 25.65 -3.81
CA TRP A 139 27.43 24.60 -2.80
C TRP A 139 27.38 23.18 -3.38
N GLU A 140 27.55 23.01 -4.70
CA GLU A 140 27.39 21.75 -5.43
C GLU A 140 28.42 20.67 -5.07
N SER A 141 29.58 21.07 -4.53
CA SER A 141 30.66 20.15 -4.13
C SER A 141 30.51 19.60 -2.71
N TYR A 142 29.54 20.07 -1.94
CA TYR A 142 29.33 19.64 -0.56
C TYR A 142 28.50 18.35 -0.50
N ASP A 143 29.00 17.32 0.17
CA ASP A 143 28.37 15.99 0.22
C ASP A 143 26.90 16.02 0.68
N PHE A 144 26.57 16.79 1.73
CA PHE A 144 25.18 16.92 2.21
C PHE A 144 24.23 17.54 1.18
N VAL A 145 24.74 18.39 0.30
CA VAL A 145 23.97 19.01 -0.78
C VAL A 145 23.81 18.04 -1.93
N LEU A 146 24.88 17.32 -2.30
CA LEU A 146 24.82 16.22 -3.29
C LEU A 146 23.82 15.13 -2.87
N ASN A 147 23.84 14.71 -1.60
CA ASN A 147 22.87 13.74 -1.07
C ASN A 147 21.44 14.27 -1.20
N GLY A 148 21.22 15.56 -0.91
CA GLY A 148 19.94 16.24 -1.12
C GLY A 148 19.50 16.27 -2.59
N LEU A 149 20.43 16.51 -3.51
CA LEU A 149 20.15 16.51 -4.96
C LEU A 149 19.85 15.09 -5.49
N ILE A 150 20.56 14.07 -5.01
CA ILE A 150 20.29 12.67 -5.37
C ILE A 150 18.87 12.30 -4.92
N HIS A 151 18.50 12.64 -3.69
CA HIS A 151 17.15 12.40 -3.17
C HIS A 151 16.07 13.16 -3.97
N LEU A 152 16.35 14.41 -4.35
CA LEU A 152 15.48 15.21 -5.22
C LEU A 152 15.20 14.48 -6.54
N TYR A 153 16.25 14.15 -7.29
CA TYR A 153 16.12 13.54 -8.61
C TYR A 153 15.58 12.11 -8.56
N ALA A 154 15.92 11.34 -7.53
CA ALA A 154 15.37 10.00 -7.31
C ALA A 154 13.85 10.06 -7.06
N ASN A 155 13.37 11.03 -6.29
CA ASN A 155 11.92 11.19 -6.07
C ASN A 155 11.18 11.65 -7.33
N TRP A 156 11.83 12.40 -8.21
CA TRP A 156 11.23 12.84 -9.47
C TRP A 156 11.27 11.78 -10.57
N SER A 157 11.65 10.55 -10.24
CA SER A 157 11.83 9.46 -11.21
C SER A 157 12.86 9.79 -12.30
N SER A 158 13.74 10.77 -12.07
CA SER A 158 14.85 11.14 -12.96
C SER A 158 16.12 10.40 -12.51
N VAL A 159 16.05 9.08 -12.59
CA VAL A 159 17.08 8.17 -12.05
C VAL A 159 18.44 8.35 -12.72
N GLU A 160 18.49 8.76 -13.98
CA GLU A 160 19.73 9.03 -14.72
C GLU A 160 20.49 10.24 -14.14
N ALA A 161 19.77 11.32 -13.80
CA ALA A 161 20.36 12.50 -13.17
C ALA A 161 20.81 12.18 -11.75
N ALA A 162 19.99 11.43 -11.00
CA ALA A 162 20.36 10.94 -9.67
C ALA A 162 21.61 10.04 -9.72
N ARG A 163 21.70 9.14 -10.70
CA ARG A 163 22.86 8.26 -10.90
C ARG A 163 24.12 9.03 -11.22
N LYS A 164 24.06 10.03 -12.11
CA LYS A 164 25.23 10.88 -12.42
C LYS A 164 25.75 11.60 -11.18
N LEU A 165 24.86 12.17 -10.36
CA LEU A 165 25.23 12.82 -9.10
C LEU A 165 25.79 11.83 -8.09
N PHE A 166 25.22 10.63 -8.03
CA PHE A 166 25.69 9.54 -7.20
C PHE A 166 27.12 9.11 -7.57
N ASP A 167 27.41 8.97 -8.87
CA ASP A 167 28.73 8.59 -9.36
C ASP A 167 29.81 9.64 -9.04
N VAL A 168 29.45 10.92 -9.08
CA VAL A 168 30.35 12.04 -8.72
C VAL A 168 30.54 12.15 -7.21
N SER A 169 29.58 11.71 -6.39
CA SER A 169 29.67 11.77 -4.93
C SER A 169 30.84 10.93 -4.40
N THR A 170 31.72 11.58 -3.61
CA THR A 170 32.90 10.96 -3.02
C THR A 170 32.59 10.23 -1.72
N CYS A 171 31.57 10.68 -0.97
CA CYS A 171 31.13 10.10 0.29
C CYS A 171 29.66 9.70 0.20
N ARG A 172 29.41 8.39 0.06
CA ARG A 172 28.06 7.82 -0.08
C ARG A 172 27.68 7.12 1.21
N ASP A 173 26.81 7.75 2.00
CA ASP A 173 26.23 7.12 3.17
C ASP A 173 25.03 6.22 2.79
N VAL A 174 24.56 5.42 3.75
CA VAL A 174 23.43 4.51 3.55
C VAL A 174 22.17 5.23 3.05
N ILE A 175 21.98 6.49 3.43
CA ILE A 175 20.83 7.31 3.01
C ILE A 175 20.90 7.57 1.50
N THR A 176 22.07 7.92 0.98
CA THR A 176 22.30 8.17 -0.45
C THR A 176 22.08 6.93 -1.31
N TRP A 177 22.59 5.77 -0.86
CA TRP A 177 22.31 4.49 -1.53
C TRP A 177 20.82 4.16 -1.53
N THR A 178 20.17 4.25 -0.36
CA THR A 178 18.75 3.93 -0.20
C THR A 178 17.85 4.86 -1.02
N ALA A 179 18.20 6.15 -1.11
CA ALA A 179 17.47 7.12 -1.94
C ALA A 179 17.50 6.73 -3.42
N LEU A 180 18.66 6.31 -3.93
CA LEU A 180 18.80 5.90 -5.32
C LEU A 180 18.08 4.57 -5.61
N ILE A 181 18.15 3.61 -4.69
CA ILE A 181 17.38 2.34 -4.75
C ILE A 181 15.88 2.64 -4.87
N ASN A 182 15.34 3.49 -3.99
CA ASN A 182 13.93 3.90 -4.05
C ASN A 182 13.58 4.60 -5.36
N GLY A 183 14.49 5.40 -5.92
CA GLY A 183 14.31 6.02 -7.23
C GLY A 183 14.16 4.99 -8.35
N TYR A 184 15.07 4.01 -8.41
CA TYR A 184 15.00 2.93 -9.41
C TYR A 184 13.74 2.07 -9.26
N VAL A 185 13.35 1.72 -8.04
CA VAL A 185 12.09 1.01 -7.75
C VAL A 185 10.90 1.82 -8.28
N LYS A 186 10.80 3.12 -7.95
CA LYS A 186 9.70 3.99 -8.41
C LYS A 186 9.62 4.09 -9.93
N SER A 187 10.77 4.04 -10.62
CA SER A 187 10.85 4.03 -12.08
C SER A 187 10.59 2.66 -12.72
N GLY A 188 10.27 1.62 -11.94
CA GLY A 188 10.04 0.25 -12.45
C GLY A 188 11.31 -0.52 -12.82
N HIS A 189 12.47 -0.01 -12.41
CA HIS A 189 13.80 -0.53 -12.74
C HIS A 189 14.40 -1.32 -11.56
N VAL A 190 13.66 -2.31 -11.06
CA VAL A 190 13.99 -3.05 -9.83
C VAL A 190 15.32 -3.81 -9.89
N GLU A 191 15.73 -4.27 -11.08
CA GLU A 191 17.01 -4.97 -11.27
C GLU A 191 18.21 -4.07 -10.94
N PHE A 192 18.18 -2.82 -11.40
CA PHE A 192 19.22 -1.84 -11.06
C PHE A 192 19.19 -1.46 -9.58
N ALA A 193 18.00 -1.46 -8.96
CA ALA A 193 17.85 -1.26 -7.52
C ALA A 193 18.52 -2.40 -6.73
N ARG A 194 18.32 -3.65 -7.18
CA ARG A 194 18.98 -4.85 -6.62
C ARG A 194 20.49 -4.78 -6.76
N GLU A 195 20.99 -4.49 -7.95
CA GLU A 195 22.44 -4.35 -8.19
C GLU A 195 23.07 -3.30 -7.29
N LEU A 196 22.42 -2.15 -7.12
CA LEU A 196 22.88 -1.10 -6.20
C LEU A 196 22.86 -1.58 -4.76
N PHE A 197 21.79 -2.25 -4.34
CA PHE A 197 21.70 -2.84 -3.02
C PHE A 197 22.82 -3.85 -2.76
N ASP A 198 23.20 -4.66 -3.75
CA ASP A 198 24.31 -5.62 -3.68
C ASP A 198 25.70 -4.98 -3.63
N GLN A 199 25.83 -3.78 -4.19
CA GLN A 199 27.08 -3.00 -4.15
C GLN A 199 27.24 -2.17 -2.87
N MET A 200 26.20 -2.06 -2.04
CA MET A 200 26.28 -1.29 -0.79
C MET A 200 27.38 -1.82 0.14
N PRO A 201 28.37 -0.98 0.53
CA PRO A 201 29.43 -1.40 1.45
C PRO A 201 28.90 -1.73 2.84
N GLU A 202 27.92 -0.95 3.31
CA GLU A 202 27.24 -1.12 4.59
C GLU A 202 25.74 -1.11 4.37
N ARG A 203 25.04 -2.07 4.99
CA ARG A 203 23.58 -2.17 4.96
C ARG A 203 23.06 -2.13 6.37
N ASN A 204 22.01 -1.35 6.58
CA ASN A 204 21.27 -1.28 7.83
C ASN A 204 19.80 -1.66 7.60
N GLU A 205 19.03 -1.71 8.68
CA GLU A 205 17.61 -2.07 8.67
C GLU A 205 16.77 -1.25 7.68
N VAL A 206 17.12 0.03 7.47
CA VAL A 206 16.43 0.92 6.52
C VAL A 206 16.68 0.50 5.09
N SER A 207 17.95 0.23 4.72
CA SER A 207 18.29 -0.21 3.35
C SER A 207 17.64 -1.55 2.98
N TRP A 208 17.62 -2.52 3.91
CA TRP A 208 16.95 -3.81 3.70
C TRP A 208 15.45 -3.63 3.50
N SER A 209 14.83 -2.81 4.36
CA SER A 209 13.38 -2.58 4.32
C SER A 209 12.96 -1.81 3.07
N ALA A 210 13.80 -0.90 2.57
CA ALA A 210 13.58 -0.22 1.29
C ALA A 210 13.55 -1.19 0.10
N MET A 211 14.47 -2.17 0.07
CA MET A 211 14.48 -3.17 -1.00
C MET A 211 13.31 -4.16 -0.89
N ILE A 212 12.98 -4.63 0.33
CA ILE A 212 11.85 -5.53 0.58
C ILE A 212 10.52 -4.87 0.16
N THR A 213 10.28 -3.63 0.61
CA THR A 213 9.09 -2.88 0.20
C THR A 213 9.10 -2.56 -1.29
N GLY A 214 10.27 -2.30 -1.88
CA GLY A 214 10.42 -2.13 -3.32
C GLY A 214 10.01 -3.35 -4.13
N TYR A 215 10.41 -4.55 -3.71
CA TYR A 215 9.94 -5.80 -4.33
C TYR A 215 8.43 -5.98 -4.21
N VAL A 216 7.84 -5.71 -3.03
CA VAL A 216 6.39 -5.76 -2.83
C VAL A 216 5.67 -4.81 -3.78
N HIS A 217 6.17 -3.57 -3.96
CA HIS A 217 5.59 -2.60 -4.88
C HIS A 217 5.62 -3.04 -6.35
N MET A 218 6.60 -3.87 -6.73
CA MET A 218 6.74 -4.43 -8.08
C MET A 218 6.01 -5.76 -8.25
N GLY A 219 5.33 -6.27 -7.21
CA GLY A 219 4.65 -7.57 -7.24
C GLY A 219 5.57 -8.78 -7.11
N MET A 220 6.86 -8.56 -6.78
CA MET A 220 7.89 -9.59 -6.61
C MET A 220 7.86 -10.14 -5.17
N PHE A 221 6.75 -10.77 -4.78
CA PHE A 221 6.50 -11.13 -3.39
C PHE A 221 7.44 -12.24 -2.88
N ARG A 222 7.88 -13.16 -3.75
CA ARG A 222 8.78 -14.25 -3.37
C ARG A 222 10.16 -13.68 -3.01
N GLU A 223 10.68 -12.82 -3.87
CA GLU A 223 11.97 -12.14 -3.70
C GLU A 223 11.95 -11.23 -2.47
N ALA A 224 10.81 -10.61 -2.15
CA ALA A 224 10.64 -9.85 -0.91
C ALA A 224 10.78 -10.71 0.35
N LEU A 225 10.19 -11.91 0.38
CA LEU A 225 10.32 -12.84 1.51
C LEU A 225 11.70 -13.46 1.61
N GLU A 226 12.29 -13.87 0.49
CA GLU A 226 13.67 -14.37 0.44
C GLU A 226 14.63 -13.32 1.01
N LEU A 227 14.48 -12.05 0.60
CA LEU A 227 15.31 -10.97 1.10
C LEU A 227 15.08 -10.67 2.58
N PHE A 228 13.85 -10.81 3.07
CA PHE A 228 13.54 -10.67 4.50
C PHE A 228 14.20 -11.80 5.33
N ASN A 229 14.21 -13.03 4.82
CA ASN A 229 14.91 -14.15 5.45
C ASN A 229 16.44 -13.91 5.47
N ASP A 230 17.01 -13.46 4.36
CA ASP A 230 18.43 -13.08 4.29
C ASP A 230 18.78 -12.00 5.31
N MET A 231 17.93 -10.96 5.44
CA MET A 231 18.10 -9.91 6.46
C MET A 231 18.26 -10.51 7.86
N GLN A 232 17.44 -11.50 8.20
CA GLN A 232 17.47 -12.13 9.51
C GLN A 232 18.69 -13.02 9.71
N LEU A 233 19.14 -13.71 8.66
CA LEU A 233 20.37 -14.51 8.70
C LEU A 233 21.61 -13.64 8.93
N THR A 234 21.60 -12.36 8.54
CA THR A 234 22.67 -11.41 8.89
C THR A 234 22.63 -10.95 10.35
N GLY A 235 21.63 -11.36 11.14
CA GLY A 235 21.44 -10.96 12.53
C GLY A 235 20.85 -9.56 12.71
N LEU A 236 20.46 -8.89 11.62
CA LEU A 236 19.79 -7.60 11.68
C LEU A 236 18.33 -7.77 12.06
N ARG A 237 17.87 -6.96 13.02
CA ARG A 237 16.46 -6.93 13.40
C ARG A 237 15.68 -6.11 12.38
N PRO A 238 14.63 -6.66 11.74
CA PRO A 238 13.77 -5.89 10.85
C PRO A 238 13.11 -4.74 11.59
N ASN A 239 13.07 -3.57 10.95
CA ASN A 239 12.29 -2.45 11.43
C ASN A 239 10.81 -2.64 11.04
N HIS A 240 9.98 -1.69 11.46
CA HIS A 240 8.53 -1.71 11.20
C HIS A 240 8.18 -1.86 9.70
N ALA A 241 8.85 -1.10 8.82
CA ALA A 241 8.60 -1.16 7.37
C ALA A 241 8.98 -2.51 6.76
N GLY A 242 10.09 -3.11 7.19
CA GLY A 242 10.49 -4.45 6.75
C GLY A 242 9.50 -5.54 7.18
N ILE A 243 8.97 -5.46 8.40
CA ILE A 243 7.95 -6.39 8.91
C ILE A 243 6.66 -6.27 8.10
N VAL A 244 6.16 -5.04 7.88
CA VAL A 244 4.95 -4.79 7.10
C VAL A 244 5.12 -5.29 5.67
N GLY A 245 6.25 -5.00 5.03
CA GLY A 245 6.56 -5.48 3.68
C GLY A 245 6.54 -7.02 3.59
N ALA A 246 7.17 -7.70 4.55
CA ALA A 246 7.15 -9.17 4.61
C ALA A 246 5.74 -9.73 4.84
N LEU A 247 4.93 -9.14 5.73
CA LEU A 247 3.53 -9.55 5.92
C LEU A 247 2.69 -9.36 4.66
N THR A 248 2.88 -8.25 3.93
CA THR A 248 2.23 -8.04 2.64
C THR A 248 2.64 -9.13 1.65
N ALA A 249 3.93 -9.46 1.56
CA ALA A 249 4.38 -10.55 0.69
C ALA A 249 3.76 -11.91 1.08
N CYS A 250 3.70 -12.25 2.38
CA CYS A 250 2.98 -13.44 2.86
C CYS A 250 1.52 -13.45 2.43
N SER A 251 0.83 -12.30 2.50
CA SER A 251 -0.59 -12.18 2.15
C SER A 251 -0.87 -12.51 0.67
N TYR A 252 0.03 -12.12 -0.23
CA TYR A 252 -0.10 -12.36 -1.67
C TYR A 252 0.33 -13.78 -2.08
N LEU A 253 1.28 -14.36 -1.36
CA LEU A 253 1.75 -15.74 -1.59
C LEU A 253 0.88 -16.79 -0.88
N GLY A 254 0.02 -16.37 0.05
CA GLY A 254 -0.70 -17.29 0.93
C GLY A 254 0.20 -18.06 1.90
N SER A 255 1.40 -17.53 2.22
CA SER A 255 2.36 -18.21 3.11
C SER A 255 2.02 -17.97 4.58
N LEU A 256 1.08 -18.78 5.07
CA LEU A 256 0.54 -18.69 6.43
C LEU A 256 1.62 -18.93 7.50
N ASP A 257 2.53 -19.87 7.27
CA ASP A 257 3.54 -20.25 8.26
C ASP A 257 4.58 -19.15 8.47
N HIS A 258 5.06 -18.53 7.38
CA HIS A 258 5.90 -17.34 7.46
C HIS A 258 5.15 -16.19 8.15
N GLY A 259 3.88 -15.96 7.80
CA GLY A 259 3.05 -14.95 8.45
C GLY A 259 2.89 -15.16 9.96
N ARG A 260 2.65 -16.40 10.41
CA ARG A 260 2.58 -16.78 11.84
C ARG A 260 3.91 -16.59 12.55
N TRP A 261 5.01 -16.94 11.89
CA TRP A 261 6.34 -16.74 12.42
C TRP A 261 6.63 -15.23 12.63
N ILE A 262 6.29 -14.39 11.64
CA ILE A 262 6.48 -12.93 11.74
C ILE A 262 5.61 -12.34 12.86
N HIS A 263 4.35 -12.76 12.98
CA HIS A 263 3.47 -12.31 14.06
C HIS A 263 4.02 -12.70 15.44
N ALA A 264 4.49 -13.94 15.61
CA ALA A 264 5.14 -14.37 16.85
C ALA A 264 6.44 -13.60 17.13
N TYR A 265 7.20 -13.22 16.09
CA TYR A 265 8.37 -12.36 16.21
C TYR A 265 8.00 -10.95 16.70
N VAL A 266 6.93 -10.34 16.17
CA VAL A 266 6.40 -9.04 16.61
C VAL A 266 6.04 -9.09 18.10
N ASP A 267 5.28 -10.10 18.53
CA ASP A 267 4.86 -10.28 19.91
C ASP A 267 6.06 -10.46 20.87
N ARG A 268 7.04 -11.30 20.50
CA ARG A 268 8.22 -11.58 21.35
C ARG A 268 9.15 -10.40 21.51
N ASN A 269 9.25 -9.54 20.49
CA ASN A 269 10.12 -8.36 20.54
C ASN A 269 9.42 -7.13 21.14
N GLY A 270 8.14 -7.23 21.51
CA GLY A 270 7.37 -6.12 22.06
C GLY A 270 7.20 -4.96 21.06
N THR A 271 7.17 -5.27 19.76
CA THR A 271 6.89 -4.27 18.73
C THR A 271 5.45 -3.78 18.90
N GLU A 272 5.24 -2.47 18.93
CA GLU A 272 3.92 -1.88 19.08
C GLU A 272 3.01 -2.24 17.90
N LEU A 273 1.82 -2.77 18.20
CA LEU A 273 0.78 -3.06 17.22
C LEU A 273 0.06 -1.76 16.85
N ASP A 274 0.70 -0.96 15.98
CA ASP A 274 0.11 0.25 15.44
C ASP A 274 -0.90 -0.05 14.32
N ARG A 275 -1.53 1.01 13.79
CA ARG A 275 -2.56 0.91 12.74
C ARG A 275 -2.06 0.19 11.48
N VAL A 276 -0.82 0.46 11.08
CA VAL A 276 -0.23 -0.06 9.84
C VAL A 276 0.10 -1.55 10.00
N LEU A 277 0.77 -1.92 11.09
CA LEU A 277 1.13 -3.30 11.37
C LEU A 277 -0.11 -4.16 11.64
N GLY A 278 -1.08 -3.64 12.40
CA GLY A 278 -2.35 -4.33 12.66
C GLY A 278 -3.13 -4.61 11.38
N THR A 279 -3.23 -3.62 10.49
CA THR A 279 -3.88 -3.81 9.17
C THR A 279 -3.15 -4.85 8.32
N ALA A 280 -1.81 -4.82 8.29
CA ALA A 280 -1.03 -5.81 7.55
C ALA A 280 -1.23 -7.24 8.07
N LEU A 281 -1.31 -7.43 9.40
CA LEU A 281 -1.60 -8.73 10.01
C LEU A 281 -3.03 -9.20 9.70
N VAL A 282 -4.02 -8.33 9.79
CA VAL A 282 -5.42 -8.64 9.43
C VAL A 282 -5.52 -9.09 7.97
N ASP A 283 -4.93 -8.33 7.04
CA ASP A 283 -4.92 -8.65 5.61
C ASP A 283 -4.19 -9.98 5.33
N MET A 284 -3.03 -10.19 5.96
CA MET A 284 -2.26 -11.43 5.84
C MET A 284 -3.08 -12.65 6.30
N TYR A 285 -3.64 -12.62 7.50
CA TYR A 285 -4.43 -13.75 7.99
C TYR A 285 -5.71 -13.99 7.18
N ALA A 286 -6.41 -12.92 6.78
CA ALA A 286 -7.62 -13.03 5.97
C ALA A 286 -7.33 -13.69 4.61
N LYS A 287 -6.28 -13.24 3.90
CA LYS A 287 -5.88 -13.81 2.60
C LYS A 287 -5.26 -15.20 2.71
N CYS A 288 -4.58 -15.51 3.81
CA CYS A 288 -4.02 -16.85 4.08
C CYS A 288 -5.07 -17.85 4.60
N GLY A 289 -6.35 -17.50 4.60
CA GLY A 289 -7.42 -18.44 4.92
C GLY A 289 -7.77 -18.56 6.42
N CYS A 290 -7.19 -17.76 7.31
CA CYS A 290 -7.38 -17.82 8.77
C CYS A 290 -8.20 -16.63 9.28
N ILE A 291 -9.47 -16.55 8.89
CA ILE A 291 -10.33 -15.39 9.18
C ILE A 291 -10.56 -15.16 10.68
N GLU A 292 -10.58 -16.22 11.48
CA GLU A 292 -10.78 -16.15 12.94
C GLU A 292 -9.61 -15.42 13.62
N ILE A 293 -8.38 -15.68 13.16
CA ILE A 293 -7.19 -15.01 13.67
C ILE A 293 -7.18 -13.54 13.21
N ALA A 294 -7.58 -13.27 11.96
CA ALA A 294 -7.73 -11.90 11.47
C ALA A 294 -8.71 -11.08 12.34
N CYS A 295 -9.87 -11.65 12.68
CA CYS A 295 -10.82 -11.05 13.62
C CYS A 295 -10.20 -10.81 15.01
N SER A 296 -9.44 -11.80 15.54
CA SER A 296 -8.78 -11.65 16.83
C SER A 296 -7.73 -10.53 16.84
N VAL A 297 -6.94 -10.41 15.79
CA VAL A 297 -5.95 -9.32 15.63
C VAL A 297 -6.68 -7.98 15.54
N PHE A 298 -7.72 -7.90 14.71
CA PHE A 298 -8.52 -6.68 14.55
C PHE A 298 -9.07 -6.19 15.89
N GLU A 299 -9.68 -7.05 16.71
CA GLU A 299 -10.19 -6.64 18.02
C GLU A 299 -9.09 -6.12 18.96
N LYS A 300 -7.88 -6.69 18.90
CA LYS A 300 -6.73 -6.26 19.72
C LYS A 300 -6.13 -4.93 19.28
N MET A 301 -6.42 -4.43 18.07
CA MET A 301 -5.87 -3.16 17.59
C MET A 301 -6.38 -1.99 18.45
N PRO A 302 -5.48 -1.13 18.98
CA PRO A 302 -5.86 0.00 19.84
C PRO A 302 -6.63 1.09 19.07
N ASP A 303 -6.31 1.25 17.78
CA ASP A 303 -6.93 2.22 16.88
C ASP A 303 -7.11 1.57 15.50
N LYS A 304 -8.31 1.73 14.93
CA LYS A 304 -8.75 1.08 13.70
C LYS A 304 -9.10 2.16 12.69
N ASP A 305 -8.38 2.22 11.57
CA ASP A 305 -8.72 3.11 10.46
C ASP A 305 -9.57 2.42 9.39
N VAL A 306 -9.90 3.19 8.36
CA VAL A 306 -10.58 2.72 7.15
C VAL A 306 -9.91 1.50 6.52
N PHE A 307 -8.58 1.39 6.59
CA PHE A 307 -7.85 0.27 5.99
C PHE A 307 -8.05 -1.01 6.79
N ALA A 308 -7.93 -0.96 8.11
CA ALA A 308 -8.20 -2.11 8.98
C ALA A 308 -9.63 -2.67 8.78
N PHE A 309 -10.63 -1.79 8.78
CA PHE A 309 -12.03 -2.18 8.54
C PHE A 309 -12.19 -2.76 7.13
N THR A 310 -11.65 -2.11 6.11
CA THR A 310 -11.78 -2.56 4.71
C THR A 310 -11.12 -3.92 4.49
N SER A 311 -9.92 -4.15 5.06
CA SER A 311 -9.23 -5.44 4.99
C SER A 311 -10.05 -6.56 5.63
N LEU A 312 -10.63 -6.33 6.81
CA LEU A 312 -11.44 -7.36 7.47
C LEU A 312 -12.79 -7.58 6.77
N ILE A 313 -13.47 -6.53 6.31
CA ILE A 313 -14.73 -6.64 5.53
C ILE A 313 -14.47 -7.46 4.25
N SER A 314 -13.38 -7.17 3.53
CA SER A 314 -12.98 -7.93 2.35
C SER A 314 -12.70 -9.40 2.69
N GLY A 315 -11.96 -9.65 3.78
CA GLY A 315 -11.71 -10.97 4.33
C GLY A 315 -13.01 -11.74 4.59
N LEU A 316 -13.89 -11.22 5.44
CA LEU A 316 -15.17 -11.83 5.79
C LEU A 316 -16.01 -12.14 4.55
N ALA A 317 -16.08 -11.20 3.60
CA ALA A 317 -16.77 -11.41 2.34
C ALA A 317 -16.18 -12.58 1.54
N ASN A 318 -14.85 -12.69 1.44
CA ASN A 318 -14.16 -13.73 0.66
C ASN A 318 -14.29 -15.12 1.30
N HIS A 319 -14.50 -15.16 2.61
CA HIS A 319 -14.76 -16.36 3.39
C HIS A 319 -16.24 -16.76 3.47
N GLY A 320 -17.12 -16.07 2.71
CA GLY A 320 -18.56 -16.35 2.70
C GLY A 320 -19.32 -15.86 3.94
N GLN A 321 -18.65 -15.13 4.84
CA GLN A 321 -19.23 -14.52 6.04
C GLN A 321 -19.78 -13.12 5.74
N SER A 322 -20.61 -12.97 4.70
CA SER A 322 -21.06 -11.63 4.28
C SER A 322 -21.98 -10.95 5.30
N ALA A 323 -22.71 -11.70 6.12
CA ALA A 323 -23.50 -11.12 7.21
C ALA A 323 -22.61 -10.37 8.22
N ASP A 324 -21.50 -10.99 8.62
CA ASP A 324 -20.51 -10.37 9.51
C ASP A 324 -19.82 -9.18 8.83
N ALA A 325 -19.56 -9.27 7.52
CA ALA A 325 -19.00 -8.15 6.74
C ALA A 325 -19.93 -6.91 6.75
N ILE A 326 -21.24 -7.11 6.58
CA ILE A 326 -22.24 -6.04 6.62
C ILE A 326 -22.39 -5.49 8.04
N GLN A 327 -22.38 -6.36 9.05
CA GLN A 327 -22.40 -5.94 10.46
C GLN A 327 -21.17 -5.09 10.80
N LEU A 328 -19.99 -5.50 10.31
CA LEU A 328 -18.74 -4.78 10.52
C LEU A 328 -18.75 -3.41 9.81
N PHE A 329 -19.37 -3.32 8.63
CA PHE A 329 -19.62 -2.03 7.98
C PHE A 329 -20.54 -1.14 8.82
N GLY A 330 -21.61 -1.69 9.40
CA GLY A 330 -22.47 -0.95 10.34
C GLY A 330 -21.70 -0.46 11.58
N ARG A 331 -20.79 -1.29 12.12
CA ARG A 331 -19.90 -0.91 13.22
C ARG A 331 -18.97 0.24 12.82
N MET A 332 -18.35 0.17 11.65
CA MET A 332 -17.49 1.22 11.09
C MET A 332 -18.21 2.58 11.07
N GLN A 333 -19.48 2.58 10.65
CA GLN A 333 -20.33 3.78 10.64
C GLN A 333 -20.59 4.31 12.06
N SER A 334 -20.90 3.41 13.00
CA SER A 334 -21.15 3.78 14.40
C SER A 334 -19.91 4.35 15.11
N GLU A 335 -18.73 3.85 14.75
CA GLU A 335 -17.43 4.32 15.24
C GLU A 335 -16.94 5.59 14.50
N LYS A 336 -17.74 6.13 13.58
CA LYS A 336 -17.45 7.34 12.78
C LYS A 336 -16.18 7.21 11.92
N VAL A 337 -15.81 6.00 11.54
CA VAL A 337 -14.75 5.77 10.55
C VAL A 337 -15.38 5.92 9.17
N ILE A 338 -14.87 6.86 8.38
CA ILE A 338 -15.43 7.20 7.07
C ILE A 338 -15.03 6.12 6.05
N PRO A 339 -16.01 5.43 5.41
CA PRO A 339 -15.73 4.49 4.33
C PRO A 339 -15.11 5.18 3.12
N ASN A 340 -14.24 4.46 2.39
CA ASN A 340 -13.70 4.90 1.11
C ASN A 340 -14.28 4.06 -0.04
N GLU A 341 -13.90 4.39 -1.27
CA GLU A 341 -14.33 3.65 -2.49
C GLU A 341 -14.09 2.13 -2.36
N VAL A 342 -12.91 1.73 -1.88
CA VAL A 342 -12.56 0.31 -1.72
C VAL A 342 -13.45 -0.39 -0.69
N THR A 343 -13.83 0.29 0.40
CA THR A 343 -14.78 -0.23 1.38
C THR A 343 -16.11 -0.59 0.72
N PHE A 344 -16.66 0.30 -0.11
CA PHE A 344 -17.93 0.05 -0.80
C PHE A 344 -17.85 -1.13 -1.76
N ILE A 345 -16.76 -1.26 -2.52
CA ILE A 345 -16.52 -2.45 -3.36
C ILE A 345 -16.58 -3.73 -2.54
N CYS A 346 -15.91 -3.76 -1.37
CA CYS A 346 -15.87 -4.94 -0.52
C CYS A 346 -17.25 -5.32 0.03
N VAL A 347 -18.02 -4.34 0.51
CA VAL A 347 -19.36 -4.59 1.07
C VAL A 347 -20.35 -4.97 -0.03
N LEU A 348 -20.32 -4.32 -1.19
CA LEU A 348 -21.18 -4.68 -2.33
C LEU A 348 -20.85 -6.07 -2.87
N SER A 349 -19.58 -6.45 -2.89
CA SER A 349 -19.15 -7.83 -3.21
C SER A 349 -19.70 -8.83 -2.20
N ALA A 350 -19.73 -8.47 -0.91
CA ALA A 350 -20.32 -9.29 0.14
C ALA A 350 -21.83 -9.49 -0.10
N CYS A 351 -22.56 -8.42 -0.46
CA CYS A 351 -23.97 -8.49 -0.85
C CYS A 351 -24.18 -9.37 -2.07
N SER A 352 -23.35 -9.22 -3.11
CA SER A 352 -23.42 -10.03 -4.35
C SER A 352 -23.36 -11.53 -4.07
N ARG A 353 -22.41 -11.96 -3.22
CA ARG A 353 -22.21 -13.38 -2.89
C ARG A 353 -23.37 -14.01 -2.13
N MET A 354 -24.12 -13.24 -1.36
CA MET A 354 -25.31 -13.72 -0.63
C MET A 354 -26.63 -13.40 -1.34
N GLY A 355 -26.59 -12.73 -2.50
CA GLY A 355 -27.81 -12.31 -3.22
C GLY A 355 -28.65 -11.29 -2.46
N LEU A 356 -28.04 -10.48 -1.59
CA LEU A 356 -28.73 -9.47 -0.77
C LEU A 356 -29.02 -8.20 -1.60
N VAL A 357 -29.97 -8.30 -2.54
CA VAL A 357 -30.26 -7.25 -3.54
C VAL A 357 -30.67 -5.93 -2.89
N ASP A 358 -31.65 -5.96 -1.98
CA ASP A 358 -32.18 -4.75 -1.34
C ASP A 358 -31.10 -4.00 -0.56
N GLU A 359 -30.27 -4.76 0.16
CA GLU A 359 -29.18 -4.23 0.95
C GLU A 359 -28.06 -3.66 0.07
N GLY A 360 -27.70 -4.36 -1.01
CA GLY A 360 -26.73 -3.86 -1.99
C GLY A 360 -27.19 -2.56 -2.65
N LEU A 361 -28.46 -2.45 -3.05
CA LEU A 361 -29.03 -1.20 -3.59
C LEU A 361 -29.02 -0.07 -2.56
N ARG A 362 -29.36 -0.37 -1.30
CA ARG A 362 -29.31 0.61 -0.20
C ARG A 362 -27.90 1.15 0.02
N ILE A 363 -26.91 0.26 0.05
CA ILE A 363 -25.49 0.61 0.26
C ILE A 363 -24.94 1.39 -0.94
N PHE A 364 -25.26 0.97 -2.17
CA PHE A 364 -24.84 1.67 -3.38
C PHE A 364 -25.38 3.10 -3.44
N ASN A 365 -26.65 3.32 -3.08
CA ASN A 365 -27.22 4.67 -3.00
C ASN A 365 -26.62 5.49 -1.85
N CYS A 366 -26.33 4.85 -0.71
CA CYS A 366 -25.73 5.50 0.44
C CYS A 366 -24.34 6.08 0.13
N MET A 367 -23.56 5.41 -0.72
CA MET A 367 -22.24 5.86 -1.19
C MET A 367 -22.28 7.30 -1.74
N SER A 368 -23.19 7.58 -2.67
CA SER A 368 -23.32 8.91 -3.28
C SER A 368 -24.03 9.90 -2.35
N VAL A 369 -25.15 9.50 -1.75
CA VAL A 369 -26.06 10.41 -1.03
C VAL A 369 -25.49 10.84 0.32
N VAL A 370 -24.85 9.93 1.05
CA VAL A 370 -24.40 10.17 2.43
C VAL A 370 -22.91 10.55 2.46
N TYR A 371 -22.08 9.88 1.64
CA TYR A 371 -20.64 10.05 1.68
C TYR A 371 -20.09 10.93 0.55
N GLY A 372 -20.92 11.27 -0.45
CA GLY A 372 -20.50 12.08 -1.59
C GLY A 372 -19.44 11.40 -2.45
N ILE A 373 -19.36 10.06 -2.41
CA ILE A 373 -18.39 9.28 -3.20
C ILE A 373 -19.08 8.87 -4.49
N GLU A 374 -18.52 9.26 -5.64
CA GLU A 374 -19.09 8.91 -6.94
C GLU A 374 -18.82 7.42 -7.27
N PRO A 375 -19.83 6.65 -7.69
CA PRO A 375 -19.63 5.24 -8.05
C PRO A 375 -18.74 5.09 -9.28
N GLY A 376 -17.54 4.54 -9.09
CA GLY A 376 -16.67 4.09 -10.18
C GLY A 376 -17.12 2.78 -10.85
N VAL A 377 -16.48 2.40 -11.96
CA VAL A 377 -16.79 1.20 -12.77
C VAL A 377 -16.85 -0.11 -11.96
N GLN A 378 -15.98 -0.25 -10.95
CA GLN A 378 -15.92 -1.45 -10.10
C GLN A 378 -17.17 -1.59 -9.20
N HIS A 379 -17.74 -0.48 -8.75
CA HIS A 379 -18.97 -0.49 -7.95
C HIS A 379 -20.16 -0.96 -8.81
N TYR A 380 -20.27 -0.46 -10.04
CA TYR A 380 -21.25 -0.95 -11.01
C TYR A 380 -21.04 -2.43 -11.32
N GLY A 381 -19.80 -2.89 -11.48
CA GLY A 381 -19.49 -4.31 -11.66
C GLY A 381 -20.01 -5.20 -10.52
N CYS A 382 -19.85 -4.75 -9.26
CA CYS A 382 -20.41 -5.45 -8.10
C CYS A 382 -21.94 -5.50 -8.13
N MET A 383 -22.59 -4.41 -8.55
CA MET A 383 -24.05 -4.34 -8.65
C MET A 383 -24.60 -5.22 -9.79
N VAL A 384 -23.91 -5.25 -10.93
CA VAL A 384 -24.25 -6.14 -12.06
C VAL A 384 -24.08 -7.60 -11.66
N ASP A 385 -23.00 -7.96 -10.95
CA ASP A 385 -22.81 -9.31 -10.40
C ASP A 385 -23.92 -9.67 -9.40
N LEU A 386 -24.30 -8.75 -8.50
CA LEU A 386 -25.38 -8.93 -7.53
C LEU A 386 -26.73 -9.19 -8.19
N LEU A 387 -27.16 -8.29 -9.09
CA LEU A 387 -28.43 -8.40 -9.80
C LEU A 387 -28.47 -9.65 -10.69
N GLY A 388 -27.36 -9.90 -11.38
CA GLY A 388 -27.20 -11.04 -12.25
C GLY A 388 -27.26 -12.39 -11.52
N ARG A 389 -26.61 -12.52 -10.36
CA ARG A 389 -26.73 -13.72 -9.51
C ARG A 389 -28.14 -13.91 -8.96
N ALA A 390 -28.84 -12.81 -8.66
CA ALA A 390 -30.22 -12.84 -8.19
C ALA A 390 -31.25 -13.15 -9.31
N GLY A 391 -30.82 -13.28 -10.57
CA GLY A 391 -31.70 -13.55 -11.71
C GLY A 391 -32.39 -12.32 -12.28
N LEU A 392 -32.03 -11.11 -11.82
CA LEU A 392 -32.57 -9.84 -12.29
C LEU A 392 -31.80 -9.35 -13.53
N LEU A 393 -31.77 -10.16 -14.58
CA LEU A 393 -30.97 -9.91 -15.81
C LEU A 393 -31.33 -8.61 -16.51
N GLU A 394 -32.63 -8.28 -16.63
CA GLU A 394 -33.07 -7.03 -17.27
C GLU A 394 -32.62 -5.79 -16.49
N GLU A 395 -32.65 -5.86 -15.16
CA GLU A 395 -32.17 -4.79 -14.28
C GLU A 395 -30.65 -4.63 -14.39
N ALA A 396 -29.92 -5.76 -14.45
CA ALA A 396 -28.47 -5.76 -14.70
C ALA A 396 -28.13 -5.14 -16.07
N LYS A 397 -28.88 -5.50 -17.13
CA LYS A 397 -28.73 -4.94 -18.48
C LYS A 397 -29.03 -3.44 -18.50
N ARG A 398 -30.08 -3.00 -17.80
CA ARG A 398 -30.42 -1.58 -17.66
C ARG A 398 -29.30 -0.81 -16.96
N LEU A 399 -28.75 -1.35 -15.88
CA LEU A 399 -27.68 -0.73 -15.12
C LEU A 399 -26.40 -0.53 -15.97
N VAL A 400 -26.04 -1.51 -16.81
CA VAL A 400 -24.91 -1.39 -17.76
C VAL A 400 -25.14 -0.31 -18.82
N ARG A 401 -26.38 -0.04 -19.20
CA ARG A 401 -26.73 1.02 -20.18
C ARG A 401 -26.77 2.41 -19.55
N GLU A 402 -27.15 2.50 -18.28
CA GLU A 402 -27.35 3.77 -17.57
C GLU A 402 -26.08 4.27 -16.85
N MET A 403 -25.06 3.43 -16.69
CA MET A 403 -23.82 3.84 -16.02
C MET A 403 -23.12 5.01 -16.76
N PRO A 404 -22.58 5.99 -16.02
CA PRO A 404 -22.06 7.23 -16.60
C PRO A 404 -20.69 7.07 -17.27
N MET A 405 -20.08 5.90 -17.15
CA MET A 405 -18.81 5.55 -17.76
C MET A 405 -18.93 4.28 -18.60
N GLU A 406 -17.97 4.09 -19.48
CA GLU A 406 -17.85 2.92 -20.33
C GLU A 406 -17.60 1.64 -19.51
N PRO A 407 -18.34 0.53 -19.73
CA PRO A 407 -18.15 -0.70 -18.97
C PRO A 407 -16.78 -1.35 -19.28
N ASP A 408 -16.14 -1.87 -18.24
CA ASP A 408 -14.86 -2.59 -18.34
C ASP A 408 -15.05 -4.11 -18.49
N SER A 409 -13.94 -4.84 -18.57
CA SER A 409 -13.93 -6.31 -18.69
C SER A 409 -14.64 -6.99 -17.52
N TYR A 410 -14.59 -6.39 -16.32
CA TYR A 410 -15.21 -6.94 -15.12
C TYR A 410 -16.75 -6.82 -15.17
N VAL A 411 -17.28 -5.64 -15.52
CA VAL A 411 -18.73 -5.40 -15.64
C VAL A 411 -19.35 -6.32 -16.70
N LEU A 412 -18.77 -6.36 -17.90
CA LEU A 412 -19.27 -7.20 -19.00
C LEU A 412 -19.06 -8.69 -18.70
N GLY A 413 -17.96 -9.04 -18.01
CA GLY A 413 -17.73 -10.40 -17.52
C GLY A 413 -18.77 -10.86 -16.50
N ALA A 414 -19.17 -9.98 -15.57
CA ALA A 414 -20.23 -10.26 -14.60
C ALA A 414 -21.60 -10.46 -15.28
N LEU A 415 -21.93 -9.61 -16.26
CA LEU A 415 -23.15 -9.77 -17.06
C LEU A 415 -23.13 -11.09 -17.84
N LEU A 416 -22.03 -11.39 -18.54
CA LEU A 416 -21.87 -12.64 -19.29
C LEU A 416 -21.98 -13.89 -18.39
N ASN A 417 -21.38 -13.84 -17.20
CA ASN A 417 -21.50 -14.92 -16.24
C ASN A 417 -22.96 -15.13 -15.80
N SER A 418 -23.71 -14.04 -15.63
CA SER A 418 -25.12 -14.08 -15.27
C SER A 418 -25.97 -14.67 -16.40
N CYS A 419 -25.71 -14.28 -17.65
CA CYS A 419 -26.33 -14.88 -18.83
C CYS A 419 -26.06 -16.39 -18.90
N ARG A 420 -24.84 -16.84 -18.56
CA ARG A 420 -24.52 -18.28 -18.48
C ARG A 420 -25.35 -18.99 -17.41
N VAL A 421 -25.45 -18.42 -16.21
CA VAL A 421 -26.16 -19.04 -15.08
C VAL A 421 -27.65 -19.18 -15.38
N HIS A 422 -28.25 -18.20 -16.03
CA HIS A 422 -29.70 -18.16 -16.30
C HIS A 422 -30.09 -18.58 -17.73
N GLY A 423 -29.11 -18.96 -18.57
CA GLY A 423 -29.35 -19.52 -19.90
C GLY A 423 -29.73 -18.51 -20.99
N ASP A 424 -29.46 -17.21 -20.82
CA ASP A 424 -29.73 -16.18 -21.82
C ASP A 424 -28.59 -16.11 -22.87
N VAL A 425 -28.71 -16.92 -23.91
CA VAL A 425 -27.69 -17.04 -24.97
C VAL A 425 -27.60 -15.77 -25.84
N GLU A 426 -28.72 -15.08 -26.06
CA GLU A 426 -28.77 -13.91 -26.94
C GLU A 426 -28.03 -12.73 -26.29
N LEU A 427 -28.34 -12.44 -25.03
CA LEU A 427 -27.63 -11.41 -24.26
C LEU A 427 -26.17 -11.78 -24.04
N GLY A 428 -25.87 -13.06 -23.83
CA GLY A 428 -24.50 -13.56 -23.74
C GLY A 428 -23.68 -13.28 -25.00
N LYS A 429 -24.28 -13.48 -26.19
CA LYS A 429 -23.65 -13.17 -27.48
C LYS A 429 -23.40 -11.67 -27.64
N GLU A 430 -24.40 -10.84 -27.38
CA GLU A 430 -24.31 -9.37 -27.42
C GLU A 430 -23.16 -8.86 -26.52
N THR A 431 -23.05 -9.42 -25.32
CA THR A 431 -22.02 -9.05 -24.33
C THR A 431 -20.60 -9.41 -24.81
N VAL A 432 -20.43 -10.55 -25.47
CA VAL A 432 -19.12 -10.97 -26.02
C VAL A 432 -18.75 -10.15 -27.24
N GLU A 433 -19.70 -9.84 -28.11
CA GLU A 433 -19.48 -8.93 -29.25
C GLU A 433 -18.99 -7.56 -28.74
N SER A 434 -19.63 -7.02 -27.70
CA SER A 434 -19.19 -5.80 -27.04
C SER A 434 -17.77 -5.91 -26.46
N LEU A 435 -17.43 -7.00 -25.76
CA LEU A 435 -16.07 -7.24 -25.24
C LEU A 435 -15.01 -7.27 -26.36
N VAL A 436 -15.32 -7.90 -27.50
CA VAL A 436 -14.41 -8.01 -28.65
C VAL A 436 -14.22 -6.68 -29.36
N GLU A 437 -15.30 -5.92 -29.61
CA GLU A 437 -15.23 -4.60 -30.25
C GLU A 437 -14.35 -3.62 -29.45
N ARG A 438 -14.29 -3.81 -28.13
CA ARG A 438 -13.53 -2.97 -27.20
C ARG A 438 -12.11 -3.47 -26.94
N GLY A 439 -11.74 -4.63 -27.50
CA GLY A 439 -10.44 -5.27 -27.25
C GLY A 439 -10.25 -5.72 -25.79
N LEU A 440 -11.35 -5.99 -25.07
CA LEU A 440 -11.38 -6.43 -23.68
C LEU A 440 -11.56 -7.96 -23.56
N ASP A 441 -11.48 -8.69 -24.67
CA ASP A 441 -11.66 -10.13 -24.70
C ASP A 441 -10.39 -10.88 -24.29
N HIS A 442 -10.57 -11.91 -23.45
CA HIS A 442 -9.54 -12.87 -23.09
C HIS A 442 -10.08 -14.29 -23.26
N GLY A 443 -9.21 -15.30 -23.16
CA GLY A 443 -9.61 -16.69 -23.40
C GLY A 443 -10.78 -17.19 -22.55
N GLY A 444 -10.94 -16.65 -21.34
CA GLY A 444 -12.07 -16.97 -20.46
C GLY A 444 -13.42 -16.57 -21.06
N VAL A 445 -13.51 -15.40 -21.70
CA VAL A 445 -14.75 -14.87 -22.31
C VAL A 445 -15.27 -15.80 -23.39
N HIS A 446 -14.39 -16.24 -24.30
CA HIS A 446 -14.75 -17.14 -25.39
C HIS A 446 -15.09 -18.55 -24.89
N VAL A 447 -14.42 -19.02 -23.82
CA VAL A 447 -14.77 -20.29 -23.16
C VAL A 447 -16.14 -20.22 -22.51
N LEU A 448 -16.47 -19.11 -21.84
CA LEU A 448 -17.80 -18.87 -21.25
C LEU A 448 -18.89 -18.93 -22.33
N LEU A 449 -18.71 -18.23 -23.46
CA LEU A 449 -19.64 -18.27 -24.58
C LEU A 449 -19.79 -19.68 -25.18
N SER A 450 -18.67 -20.37 -25.38
CA SER A 450 -18.67 -21.75 -25.87
C SER A 450 -19.45 -22.68 -24.93
N ASN A 451 -19.35 -22.49 -23.62
CA ASN A 451 -20.08 -23.30 -22.63
C ASN A 451 -21.58 -22.99 -22.65
N MET A 452 -21.97 -21.73 -22.89
CA MET A 452 -23.37 -21.35 -23.05
C MET A 452 -24.00 -22.03 -24.28
N TYR A 453 -23.33 -21.96 -25.45
CA TYR A 453 -23.81 -22.67 -26.64
C TYR A 453 -23.91 -24.19 -26.44
N ALA A 454 -22.94 -24.79 -25.75
CA ALA A 454 -22.98 -26.22 -25.43
C ALA A 454 -24.19 -26.55 -24.53
N SER A 455 -24.46 -25.73 -23.52
CA SER A 455 -25.58 -25.93 -22.59
C SER A 455 -26.95 -25.79 -23.28
N SER A 456 -27.03 -25.01 -24.36
CA SER A 456 -28.23 -24.87 -25.20
C SER A 456 -28.27 -25.81 -26.41
N ASN A 457 -27.42 -26.85 -26.43
CA ASN A 457 -27.32 -27.85 -27.52
C ASN A 457 -26.98 -27.26 -28.91
N GLN A 458 -26.35 -26.10 -28.96
CA GLN A 458 -25.97 -25.39 -30.19
C GLN A 458 -24.51 -25.70 -30.60
N TRP A 459 -24.23 -26.95 -30.96
CA TRP A 459 -22.86 -27.45 -31.22
C TRP A 459 -22.16 -26.79 -32.41
N ASP A 460 -22.91 -26.33 -33.43
CA ASP A 460 -22.33 -25.61 -34.57
C ASP A 460 -21.64 -24.31 -34.15
N TRP A 461 -22.25 -23.60 -33.21
CA TRP A 461 -21.72 -22.35 -32.66
C TRP A 461 -20.52 -22.59 -31.74
N VAL A 462 -20.49 -23.71 -31.00
CA VAL A 462 -19.32 -24.14 -30.21
C VAL A 462 -18.09 -24.31 -31.11
N VAL A 463 -18.25 -24.98 -32.26
CA VAL A 463 -17.15 -25.18 -33.22
C VAL A 463 -16.68 -23.83 -33.78
N LYS A 464 -17.62 -22.93 -34.09
CA LYS A 464 -17.29 -21.59 -34.59
C LYS A 464 -16.46 -20.78 -33.59
N VAL A 465 -16.88 -20.70 -32.32
CA VAL A 465 -16.15 -19.99 -31.25
C VAL A 465 -14.74 -20.57 -31.07
N ARG A 466 -14.60 -21.90 -31.03
CA ARG A 466 -13.28 -22.55 -30.90
C ARG A 466 -12.35 -22.26 -32.09
N LYS A 467 -12.90 -22.19 -33.31
CA LYS A 467 -12.13 -21.83 -34.51
C LYS A 467 -11.68 -20.37 -34.46
N GLU A 468 -12.54 -19.46 -34.01
CA GLU A 468 -12.19 -18.04 -33.82
C GLU A 468 -11.11 -17.85 -32.75
N MET A 469 -11.20 -18.58 -31.63
CA MET A 469 -10.13 -18.59 -30.60
C MET A 469 -8.79 -19.02 -31.19
N GLY A 470 -8.78 -20.07 -32.02
CA GLY A 470 -7.59 -20.55 -32.72
C GLY A 470 -7.02 -19.53 -33.70
N ALA A 471 -7.87 -18.88 -34.49
CA ALA A 471 -7.47 -17.84 -35.44
C ALA A 471 -6.89 -16.59 -34.74
N LYS A 472 -7.47 -16.19 -33.61
CA LYS A 472 -7.04 -15.04 -32.80
C LYS A 472 -5.87 -15.37 -31.85
N LYS A 473 -5.36 -16.61 -31.86
CA LYS A 473 -4.31 -17.11 -30.93
C LYS A 473 -4.66 -16.91 -29.45
N VAL A 474 -5.95 -16.85 -29.11
CA VAL A 474 -6.40 -16.69 -27.73
C VAL A 474 -6.18 -18.01 -27.00
N ARG A 475 -5.20 -18.04 -26.08
CA ARG A 475 -4.86 -19.24 -25.29
C ARG A 475 -5.62 -19.26 -23.97
N LYS A 476 -6.05 -20.46 -23.56
CA LYS A 476 -6.53 -20.70 -22.20
C LYS A 476 -5.32 -20.63 -21.25
N VAL A 477 -5.37 -19.75 -20.26
CA VAL A 477 -4.39 -19.75 -19.16
C VAL A 477 -4.68 -21.00 -18.31
N PRO A 478 -3.72 -21.93 -18.15
CA PRO A 478 -3.90 -23.07 -17.27
C PRO A 478 -4.00 -22.59 -15.82
N GLY A 479 -4.90 -23.17 -15.04
CA GLY A 479 -4.94 -22.90 -13.60
C GLY A 479 -3.71 -23.50 -12.93
N CYS A 480 -3.21 -22.89 -11.86
CA CYS A 480 -2.17 -23.46 -11.02
C CYS A 480 -2.61 -23.54 -9.56
N SER A 481 -2.01 -24.47 -8.83
CA SER A 481 -2.11 -24.59 -7.38
C SER A 481 -0.71 -24.75 -6.82
N SER A 482 -0.42 -24.17 -5.66
CA SER A 482 0.87 -24.33 -4.99
C SER A 482 0.69 -24.89 -3.59
N ILE A 483 1.70 -25.62 -3.12
CA ILE A 483 1.79 -26.11 -1.74
C ILE A 483 3.20 -25.84 -1.21
N GLU A 484 3.28 -25.46 0.06
CA GLU A 484 4.53 -25.27 0.78
C GLU A 484 4.80 -26.53 1.63
N ILE A 485 5.94 -27.18 1.41
CA ILE A 485 6.41 -28.32 2.21
C ILE A 485 7.81 -27.99 2.70
N ASP A 486 8.01 -27.99 4.02
CA ASP A 486 9.30 -27.68 4.68
C ASP A 486 9.95 -26.36 4.19
N GLY A 487 9.14 -25.34 3.95
CA GLY A 487 9.58 -24.02 3.47
C GLY A 487 9.87 -23.95 1.97
N SER A 488 9.66 -25.04 1.22
CA SER A 488 9.79 -25.06 -0.25
C SER A 488 8.41 -25.03 -0.91
N VAL A 489 8.15 -24.02 -1.75
CA VAL A 489 6.89 -23.89 -2.49
C VAL A 489 6.97 -24.67 -3.81
N SER A 490 6.15 -25.72 -3.93
CA SER A 490 5.93 -26.49 -5.15
C SER A 490 4.67 -26.00 -5.87
N GLU A 491 4.82 -25.49 -7.09
CA GLU A 491 3.71 -25.10 -7.96
C GLU A 491 3.32 -26.24 -8.91
N PHE A 492 2.02 -26.43 -9.11
CA PHE A 492 1.41 -27.44 -9.96
C PHE A 492 0.52 -26.73 -10.98
N VAL A 493 0.89 -26.81 -12.26
CA VAL A 493 0.13 -26.19 -13.35
C VAL A 493 -0.76 -27.23 -14.03
N ALA A 494 -2.01 -26.87 -14.31
CA ALA A 494 -2.98 -27.77 -14.94
C ALA A 494 -2.49 -28.25 -16.31
N GLY A 495 -2.25 -29.56 -16.42
CA GLY A 495 -1.73 -30.21 -17.63
C GLY A 495 -0.20 -30.28 -17.71
N ASP A 496 0.52 -29.79 -16.71
CA ASP A 496 1.96 -29.95 -16.61
C ASP A 496 2.30 -31.36 -16.09
N MET A 497 3.13 -32.08 -16.86
CA MET A 497 3.62 -33.42 -16.56
C MET A 497 5.15 -33.44 -16.36
N SER A 498 5.78 -32.28 -16.24
CA SER A 498 7.25 -32.16 -16.19
C SER A 498 7.86 -32.35 -14.79
N TYR A 499 7.05 -32.62 -13.76
CA TYR A 499 7.52 -32.78 -12.38
C TYR A 499 8.29 -34.10 -12.17
N LEU A 500 9.36 -34.06 -11.39
CA LEU A 500 10.22 -35.22 -11.12
C LEU A 500 9.50 -36.41 -10.44
N ARG A 501 8.33 -36.18 -9.84
CA ARG A 501 7.53 -37.19 -9.09
C ARG A 501 6.06 -37.27 -9.55
N VAL A 502 5.76 -36.92 -10.81
CA VAL A 502 4.38 -36.95 -11.33
C VAL A 502 3.73 -38.33 -11.16
N GLU A 503 4.48 -39.42 -11.35
CA GLU A 503 3.96 -40.78 -11.19
C GLU A 503 3.48 -41.08 -9.76
N ASP A 504 4.25 -40.66 -8.74
CA ASP A 504 3.89 -40.81 -7.33
C ASP A 504 2.59 -40.04 -7.01
N VAL A 505 2.48 -38.80 -7.49
CA VAL A 505 1.30 -37.95 -7.29
C VAL A 505 0.07 -38.54 -7.99
N MET A 506 0.23 -39.01 -9.23
CA MET A 506 -0.85 -39.63 -10.00
C MET A 506 -1.35 -40.92 -9.35
N LEU A 507 -0.46 -41.75 -8.79
CA LEU A 507 -0.82 -42.95 -8.04
C LEU A 507 -1.67 -42.62 -6.81
N VAL A 508 -1.30 -41.59 -6.05
CA VAL A 508 -2.09 -41.13 -4.88
C VAL A 508 -3.44 -40.57 -5.32
N LEU A 509 -3.48 -39.74 -6.36
CA LEU A 509 -4.73 -39.18 -6.91
C LEU A 509 -5.68 -40.28 -7.40
N LEU A 510 -5.16 -41.31 -8.08
CA LEU A 510 -5.93 -42.50 -8.46
C LEU A 510 -6.48 -43.25 -7.26
N GLY A 511 -5.69 -43.38 -6.18
CA GLY A 511 -6.13 -43.95 -4.91
C GLY A 511 -7.29 -43.16 -4.29
N ILE A 512 -7.18 -41.82 -4.26
CA ILE A 512 -8.22 -40.92 -3.75
C ILE A 512 -9.48 -40.99 -4.60
N ASP A 513 -9.36 -40.95 -5.93
CA ASP A 513 -10.50 -41.04 -6.86
C ASP A 513 -11.24 -42.37 -6.69
N ASN A 514 -10.52 -43.49 -6.56
CA ASN A 514 -11.11 -44.79 -6.27
C ASN A 514 -11.84 -44.81 -4.91
N HIS A 515 -11.28 -44.15 -3.89
CA HIS A 515 -11.90 -44.05 -2.57
C HIS A 515 -13.17 -43.18 -2.59
N LEU A 516 -13.14 -42.03 -3.29
CA LEU A 516 -14.29 -41.16 -3.47
C LEU A 516 -15.41 -41.83 -4.26
N LYS A 517 -15.08 -42.56 -5.33
CA LYS A 517 -16.06 -43.36 -6.08
C LYS A 517 -16.69 -44.45 -5.22
N PHE A 518 -15.92 -45.09 -4.36
CA PHE A 518 -16.45 -46.08 -3.43
C PHE A 518 -17.43 -45.46 -2.41
N LEU A 519 -17.12 -44.26 -1.89
CA LEU A 519 -18.01 -43.53 -0.97
C LEU A 519 -19.30 -43.06 -1.66
N LEU A 520 -19.22 -42.55 -2.89
CA LEU A 520 -20.39 -42.11 -3.65
C LEU A 520 -21.29 -43.29 -4.08
N LEU A 521 -20.70 -44.44 -4.44
CA LEU A 521 -21.46 -45.66 -4.76
C LEU A 521 -22.04 -46.35 -3.51
N ALA A 522 -21.50 -46.07 -2.31
CA ALA A 522 -22.06 -46.58 -1.07
C ALA A 522 -23.35 -45.84 -0.67
N ASP A 523 -23.48 -44.55 -1.00
CA ASP A 523 -24.68 -43.75 -0.70
C ASP A 523 -25.87 -44.06 -1.64
N ASP A 524 -25.61 -44.41 -2.91
CA ASP A 524 -26.67 -44.79 -3.87
C ASP A 524 -27.37 -46.11 -3.52
N ASN A 525 -26.77 -46.95 -2.68
CA ASN A 525 -27.38 -48.19 -2.21
C ASN A 525 -28.21 -48.03 -0.92
N THR A 526 -28.31 -46.82 -0.36
CA THR A 526 -29.10 -46.57 0.86
C THR A 526 -30.28 -45.59 0.71
N ASN A 527 -30.49 -44.98 -0.45
CA ASN A 527 -31.62 -44.05 -0.66
C ASN A 527 -32.38 -44.23 -1.99
N SER A 528 -32.66 -45.47 -2.38
CA SER A 528 -33.74 -45.76 -3.35
C SER A 528 -35.13 -45.64 -2.67
N ASN A 529 -35.45 -44.44 -2.17
CA ASN A 529 -36.81 -43.96 -1.89
C ASN A 529 -36.77 -42.51 -1.38
N MET A 530 -36.58 -41.51 -2.25
CA MET A 530 -37.45 -40.33 -2.29
C MET A 530 -36.99 -39.28 -3.32
N ILE A 531 -37.97 -38.91 -4.16
CA ILE A 531 -38.15 -37.62 -4.84
C ILE A 531 -37.33 -37.41 -6.13
N ALA A 532 -38.03 -37.68 -7.24
CA ALA A 532 -37.80 -37.04 -8.52
C ALA A 532 -38.08 -35.53 -8.42
N TYR A 533 -37.15 -34.70 -8.92
CA TYR A 533 -37.40 -33.56 -9.81
C TYR A 533 -36.08 -33.12 -10.45
#